data_AF-A0A702LRE3-F1
#
_entry.id   AF-A0A702LRE3-F1
#
_cell.length_a   1.000
_cell.length_b   1.000
_cell.length_c   1.000
_cell.angle_alpha   90.00
_cell.angle_beta   90.00
_cell.angle_gamma   90.00
#
_symmetry.space_group_name_H-M   'P 1'
#
loop_
_entity.id
_entity.type
_entity.pdbx_description
1 polymer ?
#
loop_
_entity_poly.entity_id
_entity_poly.type
_entity_poly.pdbx_seq_one_letter_code
_entity_poly.pdbx_strand_id
1 'polypeptide(L)'
;MSVYKVPLEQNVLDAAQERIMWALETLPRVCVSFSGGKDSGLMLHLTATLARKMNKKIHVLFIDWEAQFSCTIAYVESLREHYADIIARFYWVALPLTTQNSLSQYQPEWQCWQPGTDWVRQPPEDAITDPAFFSFYQHGMTFEQFVRDFADWFSEKRPAAMLVGIRSDESYNRFVAIANSHKLRFADDKPWTTLAPKGHTWYIYPIYDWKTADIWTWFAKTGEPCNPLYNLMYQAGVPVRYMRICEPFGPEQRQGLWLYHVIEPERWAAMCARVSGVLSGGIYAGQDNHFYGHRKILKPDHLNWEEYALFLLHSMPEATAEHYRNKIAVYLQWYKKKGMDSIPQTQQGDIGSRDIPSWRRICKVLLNNDYWCRALSFSPTKPKRYQRYNERMKAKRQEWGILCNTDSQPK
;
A
#
# COMPACT_ATOMS: atom_id res chain seq x y z
N MET A 1 8.05 11.02 23.06
CA MET A 1 8.34 9.70 22.48
C MET A 1 9.78 9.69 22.01
N SER A 2 10.60 8.74 22.45
CA SER A 2 11.95 8.57 21.90
C SER A 2 11.80 8.19 20.42
N VAL A 3 12.35 9.02 19.53
CA VAL A 3 12.41 8.77 18.07
C VAL A 3 13.61 7.89 17.73
N TYR A 4 14.32 7.39 18.74
CA TYR A 4 15.60 6.71 18.58
C TYR A 4 15.40 5.19 18.55
N LYS A 5 16.03 4.53 17.58
CA LYS A 5 16.17 3.07 17.54
C LYS A 5 17.12 2.68 18.68
N VAL A 6 16.71 1.70 19.48
CA VAL A 6 17.55 1.14 20.56
C VAL A 6 18.30 -0.08 20.00
N PRO A 7 19.63 -0.10 19.99
CA PRO A 7 20.38 -1.27 19.59
C PRO A 7 20.14 -2.41 20.59
N LEU A 8 20.08 -3.65 20.07
CA LEU A 8 20.02 -4.87 20.88
C LEU A 8 21.36 -5.61 20.74
N GLU A 9 21.78 -6.32 21.79
CA GLU A 9 22.96 -7.19 21.78
C GLU A 9 22.65 -8.55 21.13
N GLN A 10 21.98 -8.52 19.99
CA GLN A 10 21.51 -9.71 19.27
C GLN A 10 21.49 -9.41 17.77
N ASN A 11 21.87 -10.38 16.94
CA ASN A 11 21.74 -10.21 15.50
C ASN A 11 20.26 -10.35 15.07
N VAL A 12 19.94 -9.73 13.94
CA VAL A 12 18.54 -9.65 13.46
C VAL A 12 17.95 -11.00 13.05
N LEU A 13 18.79 -11.99 12.69
CA LEU A 13 18.33 -13.33 12.33
C LEU A 13 17.83 -14.09 13.55
N ASP A 14 18.63 -14.17 14.60
CA ASP A 14 18.26 -14.85 15.84
C ASP A 14 17.03 -14.17 16.46
N ALA A 15 17.03 -12.83 16.50
CA ALA A 15 15.90 -12.05 17.01
C ALA A 15 14.60 -12.33 16.21
N ALA A 16 14.68 -12.43 14.88
CA ALA A 16 13.51 -12.75 14.06
C ALA A 16 13.04 -14.19 14.29
N GLN A 17 13.96 -15.15 14.42
CA GLN A 17 13.63 -16.54 14.71
C GLN A 17 12.95 -16.69 16.07
N GLU A 18 13.43 -16.02 17.11
CA GLU A 18 12.79 -16.01 18.44
C GLU A 18 11.36 -15.46 18.39
N ARG A 19 11.14 -14.36 17.66
CA ARG A 19 9.79 -13.78 17.49
C ARG A 19 8.85 -14.73 16.75
N ILE A 20 9.36 -15.47 15.77
CA ILE A 20 8.59 -16.46 15.01
C ILE A 20 8.30 -17.69 15.88
N MET A 21 9.29 -18.23 16.59
CA MET A 21 9.10 -19.36 17.51
C MET A 21 8.06 -19.03 18.57
N TRP A 22 8.16 -17.84 19.18
CA TRP A 22 7.16 -17.34 20.11
C TRP A 22 5.75 -17.34 19.51
N ALA A 23 5.59 -16.89 18.26
CA ALA A 23 4.29 -16.85 17.60
C ALA A 23 3.72 -18.27 17.38
N LEU A 24 4.58 -19.21 16.95
CA LEU A 24 4.21 -20.61 16.70
C LEU A 24 3.90 -21.40 17.98
N GLU A 25 4.51 -21.02 19.11
CA GLU A 25 4.24 -21.60 20.43
C GLU A 25 2.98 -21.03 21.08
N THR A 26 2.85 -19.71 21.04
CA THR A 26 1.84 -18.97 21.82
C THR A 26 0.48 -18.96 21.13
N LEU A 27 0.46 -18.89 19.79
CA LEU A 27 -0.77 -18.69 19.03
C LEU A 27 -1.14 -19.97 18.26
N PRO A 28 -2.36 -20.50 18.45
CA PRO A 28 -2.76 -21.78 17.86
C PRO A 28 -2.91 -21.73 16.33
N ARG A 29 -3.05 -20.53 15.76
CA ARG A 29 -3.19 -20.31 14.32
C ARG A 29 -2.26 -19.21 13.87
N VAL A 30 -1.37 -19.55 12.94
CA VAL A 30 -0.37 -18.62 12.41
C VAL A 30 -0.55 -18.54 10.90
N CYS A 31 -0.80 -17.33 10.39
CA CYS A 31 -0.88 -17.04 8.96
C CYS A 31 0.24 -16.08 8.56
N VAL A 32 0.98 -16.43 7.52
CA VAL A 32 2.04 -15.60 6.93
C VAL A 32 1.43 -14.79 5.78
N SER A 33 1.50 -13.46 5.86
CA SER A 33 1.16 -12.57 4.74
C SER A 33 2.32 -12.56 3.75
N PHE A 34 2.13 -13.23 2.61
CA PHE A 34 3.14 -13.39 1.58
C PHE A 34 2.76 -12.57 0.33
N SER A 35 3.69 -11.77 -0.18
CA SER A 35 3.44 -10.88 -1.33
C SER A 35 4.26 -11.23 -2.57
N GLY A 36 5.06 -12.30 -2.52
CA GLY A 36 6.07 -12.60 -3.54
C GLY A 36 7.32 -11.70 -3.47
N GLY A 37 7.40 -10.75 -2.53
CA GLY A 37 8.54 -9.86 -2.36
C GLY A 37 9.70 -10.48 -1.55
N LYS A 38 10.88 -9.87 -1.59
CA LYS A 38 12.08 -10.32 -0.85
C LYS A 38 11.83 -10.38 0.66
N ASP A 39 11.15 -9.38 1.21
CA ASP A 39 10.93 -9.25 2.66
C ASP A 39 9.94 -10.31 3.16
N SER A 40 8.82 -10.49 2.45
CA SER A 40 7.81 -11.49 2.78
C SER A 40 8.24 -12.92 2.42
N GLY A 41 9.05 -13.09 1.37
CA GLY A 41 9.68 -14.36 1.01
C GLY A 41 10.62 -14.85 2.10
N LEU A 42 11.58 -14.02 2.52
CA LEU A 42 12.49 -14.35 3.63
C LEU A 42 11.72 -14.72 4.90
N MET A 43 10.69 -13.93 5.25
CA MET A 43 9.84 -14.24 6.40
C MET A 43 9.13 -15.59 6.26
N LEU A 44 8.66 -15.95 5.06
CA LEU A 44 8.07 -17.26 4.79
C LEU A 44 9.10 -18.39 4.95
N HIS A 45 10.31 -18.27 4.39
CA HIS A 45 11.37 -19.28 4.57
C HIS A 45 11.70 -19.52 6.04
N LEU A 46 11.90 -18.44 6.81
CA LEU A 46 12.18 -18.55 8.26
C LEU A 46 11.01 -19.20 9.00
N THR A 47 9.78 -18.77 8.71
CA THR A 47 8.59 -19.29 9.39
C THR A 47 8.34 -20.76 9.04
N ALA A 48 8.46 -21.14 7.78
CA ALA A 48 8.27 -22.50 7.31
C ALA A 48 9.33 -23.45 7.91
N THR A 49 10.59 -23.02 7.94
CA THR A 49 11.69 -23.80 8.53
C THR A 49 11.46 -24.06 10.02
N LEU A 50 11.07 -23.04 10.78
CA LEU A 50 10.79 -23.18 12.21
C LEU A 50 9.52 -24.00 12.45
N ALA A 51 8.46 -23.78 11.68
CA ALA A 51 7.24 -24.58 11.77
C ALA A 51 7.52 -26.07 11.51
N ARG A 52 8.36 -26.39 10.51
CA ARG A 52 8.81 -27.76 10.23
C ARG A 52 9.55 -28.37 11.43
N LYS A 53 10.52 -27.65 12.01
CA LYS A 53 11.28 -28.09 13.20
C LYS A 53 10.38 -28.32 14.42
N MET A 54 9.34 -27.51 14.58
CA MET A 54 8.41 -27.57 15.71
C MET A 54 7.21 -28.50 15.44
N ASN A 55 7.18 -29.18 14.29
CA ASN A 55 6.06 -30.00 13.83
C ASN A 55 4.70 -29.26 13.89
N LYS A 56 4.72 -27.98 13.48
CA LYS A 56 3.54 -27.11 13.39
C LYS A 56 3.17 -26.89 11.93
N LYS A 57 1.86 -26.70 11.69
CA LYS A 57 1.36 -26.22 10.41
C LYS A 57 1.14 -24.71 10.46
N ILE A 58 1.33 -24.05 9.32
CA ILE A 58 1.02 -22.62 9.14
C ILE A 58 0.03 -22.43 7.99
N HIS A 59 -0.54 -21.23 7.90
CA HIS A 59 -1.30 -20.78 6.75
C HIS A 59 -0.55 -19.68 6.01
N VAL A 60 -0.87 -19.49 4.73
CA VAL A 60 -0.30 -18.40 3.93
C VAL A 60 -1.43 -17.63 3.26
N LEU A 61 -1.37 -16.30 3.32
CA LEU A 61 -2.25 -15.41 2.56
C LEU A 61 -1.44 -14.75 1.45
N PHE A 62 -1.84 -15.00 0.21
CA PHE A 62 -1.35 -14.30 -0.98
C PHE A 62 -2.51 -13.58 -1.66
N ILE A 63 -2.38 -12.27 -1.84
CA ILE A 63 -3.37 -11.46 -2.57
C ILE A 63 -2.86 -11.22 -3.97
N ASP A 64 -3.60 -11.77 -4.92
CA ASP A 64 -3.34 -11.71 -6.33
C ASP A 64 -3.96 -10.43 -6.91
N TRP A 65 -3.13 -9.57 -7.49
CA TRP A 65 -3.53 -8.29 -8.03
C TRP A 65 -3.83 -8.33 -9.53
N GLU A 66 -3.97 -9.49 -10.19
CA GLU A 66 -4.17 -9.60 -11.65
C GLU A 66 -2.91 -9.24 -12.45
N ALA A 67 -2.25 -8.13 -12.13
CA ALA A 67 -1.16 -7.55 -12.92
C ALA A 67 0.25 -7.78 -12.35
N GLN A 68 0.51 -8.78 -11.50
CA GLN A 68 1.88 -9.12 -11.08
C GLN A 68 2.69 -9.80 -12.21
N PHE A 69 4.01 -9.54 -12.23
CA PHE A 69 4.96 -10.21 -13.11
C PHE A 69 4.87 -11.75 -13.07
N SER A 70 5.07 -12.41 -14.21
CA SER A 70 4.97 -13.86 -14.44
C SER A 70 5.95 -14.58 -13.56
N CYS A 71 7.18 -14.08 -13.52
CA CYS A 71 8.23 -14.62 -12.67
C CYS A 71 7.88 -14.50 -11.18
N THR A 72 7.11 -13.48 -10.78
CA THR A 72 6.61 -13.37 -9.40
C THR A 72 5.54 -14.42 -9.13
N ILE A 73 4.61 -14.65 -10.06
CA ILE A 73 3.58 -15.69 -9.92
C ILE A 73 4.20 -17.09 -9.89
N ALA A 74 5.14 -17.38 -10.80
CA ALA A 74 5.90 -18.63 -10.79
C ALA A 74 6.70 -18.82 -9.49
N TYR A 75 7.31 -17.75 -8.96
CA TYR A 75 7.99 -17.80 -7.68
C TYR A 75 7.04 -18.10 -6.51
N VAL A 76 5.87 -17.45 -6.47
CA VAL A 76 4.85 -17.69 -5.45
C VAL A 76 4.39 -19.14 -5.48
N GLU A 77 4.14 -19.67 -6.67
CA GLU A 77 3.76 -21.07 -6.88
C GLU A 77 4.86 -22.04 -6.43
N SER A 78 6.12 -21.77 -6.79
CA SER A 78 7.24 -22.61 -6.37
C SER A 78 7.39 -22.69 -4.84
N LEU A 79 7.15 -21.59 -4.11
CA LEU A 79 7.18 -21.62 -2.65
C LEU A 79 5.96 -22.32 -2.04
N ARG A 80 4.79 -22.24 -2.69
CA ARG A 80 3.59 -22.97 -2.28
C ARG A 80 3.84 -24.48 -2.32
N GLU A 81 4.45 -24.96 -3.41
CA GLU A 81 4.83 -26.37 -3.58
C GLU A 81 5.95 -26.78 -2.62
N HIS A 82 7.03 -26.00 -2.56
CA HIS A 82 8.21 -26.30 -1.74
C HIS A 82 7.89 -26.43 -0.24
N TYR A 83 6.86 -25.72 0.23
CA TYR A 83 6.41 -25.76 1.62
C TYR A 83 5.04 -26.44 1.82
N ALA A 84 4.56 -27.21 0.84
CA ALA A 84 3.28 -27.92 0.93
C ALA A 84 3.21 -28.88 2.14
N ASP A 85 4.36 -29.40 2.58
CA ASP A 85 4.48 -30.26 3.76
C ASP A 85 4.15 -29.56 5.08
N ILE A 86 4.21 -28.22 5.16
CA ILE A 86 3.92 -27.45 6.39
C ILE A 86 2.77 -26.45 6.23
N ILE A 87 2.39 -26.10 5.00
CA ILE A 87 1.28 -25.19 4.73
C ILE A 87 -0.04 -25.96 4.83
N ALA A 88 -0.82 -25.72 5.89
CA ALA A 88 -2.16 -26.29 6.05
C ALA A 88 -3.16 -25.70 5.04
N ARG A 89 -3.03 -24.40 4.73
CA ARG A 89 -3.83 -23.77 3.68
C ARG A 89 -3.09 -22.58 3.08
N PHE A 90 -3.00 -22.57 1.75
CA PHE A 90 -2.53 -21.44 0.98
C PHE A 90 -3.75 -20.69 0.42
N TYR A 91 -4.07 -19.54 1.00
CA TYR A 91 -5.15 -18.67 0.51
C TYR A 91 -4.61 -17.84 -0.64
N TRP A 92 -4.71 -18.36 -1.86
CA TRP A 92 -4.48 -17.59 -3.08
C TRP A 92 -5.75 -16.83 -3.44
N VAL A 93 -5.80 -15.53 -3.14
CA VAL A 93 -7.00 -14.72 -3.29
C VAL A 93 -6.96 -13.97 -4.62
N ALA A 94 -7.83 -14.35 -5.55
CA ALA A 94 -8.04 -13.68 -6.85
C ALA A 94 -9.48 -13.14 -6.93
N LEU A 95 -9.88 -12.41 -5.88
CA LEU A 95 -11.20 -11.77 -5.78
C LEU A 95 -11.14 -10.30 -6.21
N PRO A 96 -12.27 -9.72 -6.65
CA PRO A 96 -12.35 -8.31 -6.93
C PRO A 96 -12.04 -7.44 -5.71
N LEU A 97 -10.91 -6.73 -5.72
CA LEU A 97 -10.48 -5.82 -4.64
C LEU A 97 -10.14 -4.45 -5.19
N THR A 98 -10.68 -3.41 -4.56
CA THR A 98 -10.49 -2.02 -5.02
C THR A 98 -9.28 -1.39 -4.31
N THR A 99 -8.45 -0.71 -5.10
CA THR A 99 -7.34 0.13 -4.64
C THR A 99 -7.31 1.44 -5.43
N GLN A 100 -6.46 2.37 -5.00
CA GLN A 100 -6.28 3.64 -5.68
C GLN A 100 -5.48 3.45 -6.98
N ASN A 101 -5.93 4.09 -8.06
CA ASN A 101 -5.17 4.27 -9.28
C ASN A 101 -4.57 5.67 -9.31
N SER A 102 -3.25 5.76 -9.08
CA SER A 102 -2.52 7.03 -9.07
C SER A 102 -2.04 7.47 -10.46
N LEU A 103 -2.52 6.83 -11.53
CA LEU A 103 -2.15 7.14 -12.91
C LEU A 103 -3.20 7.95 -13.68
N SER A 104 -4.44 7.98 -13.19
CA SER A 104 -5.56 8.58 -13.91
C SER A 104 -6.43 9.42 -12.98
N GLN A 105 -6.79 10.61 -13.46
CA GLN A 105 -7.82 11.46 -12.84
C GLN A 105 -9.22 11.10 -13.33
N TYR A 106 -9.34 10.33 -14.40
CA TYR A 106 -10.62 9.83 -14.94
C TYR A 106 -11.08 8.57 -14.23
N GLN A 107 -10.14 7.70 -13.90
CA GLN A 107 -10.38 6.46 -13.18
C GLN A 107 -9.43 6.39 -11.97
N PRO A 108 -9.75 7.10 -10.87
CA PRO A 108 -8.85 7.25 -9.71
C PRO A 108 -8.79 6.02 -8.80
N GLU A 109 -9.58 4.98 -9.11
CA GLU A 109 -9.58 3.69 -8.43
C GLU A 109 -9.50 2.58 -9.47
N TRP A 110 -8.84 1.49 -9.12
CA TRP A 110 -8.78 0.28 -9.93
C TRP A 110 -9.19 -0.92 -9.07
N GLN A 111 -9.90 -1.85 -9.70
CA GLN A 111 -10.31 -3.10 -9.09
C GLN A 111 -9.66 -4.24 -9.86
N CYS A 112 -8.76 -5.00 -9.22
CA CYS A 112 -8.26 -6.24 -9.81
C CYS A 112 -9.41 -7.24 -9.95
N TRP A 113 -9.32 -8.17 -10.89
CA TRP A 113 -10.29 -9.26 -11.10
C TRP A 113 -11.75 -8.79 -11.30
N GLN A 114 -11.96 -7.57 -11.79
CA GLN A 114 -13.30 -7.01 -12.02
C GLN A 114 -14.08 -7.85 -13.04
N PRO A 115 -15.29 -8.36 -12.71
CA PRO A 115 -16.10 -9.12 -13.64
C PRO A 115 -16.50 -8.29 -14.87
N GLY A 116 -16.58 -8.94 -16.04
CA GLY A 116 -17.00 -8.30 -17.29
C GLY A 116 -15.94 -7.38 -17.93
N THR A 117 -14.67 -7.55 -17.56
CA THR A 117 -13.54 -6.85 -18.19
C THR A 117 -12.48 -7.85 -18.65
N ASP A 118 -11.68 -7.46 -19.64
CA ASP A 118 -10.56 -8.28 -20.12
C ASP A 118 -9.38 -8.21 -19.16
N TRP A 119 -9.22 -9.25 -18.33
CA TRP A 119 -8.12 -9.31 -17.35
C TRP A 119 -6.73 -9.40 -18.00
N VAL A 120 -5.72 -8.86 -17.32
CA VAL A 120 -4.31 -8.92 -17.78
C VAL A 120 -3.79 -10.36 -17.91
N ARG A 121 -4.32 -11.28 -17.10
CA ARG A 121 -4.06 -12.72 -17.15
C ARG A 121 -5.19 -13.48 -16.47
N GLN A 122 -5.16 -14.80 -16.55
CA GLN A 122 -6.05 -15.67 -15.77
C GLN A 122 -5.46 -15.98 -14.37
N PRO A 123 -6.32 -16.20 -13.35
CA PRO A 123 -5.87 -16.72 -12.07
C PRO A 123 -5.55 -18.23 -12.21
N PRO A 124 -4.71 -18.80 -11.33
CA PRO A 124 -4.56 -20.26 -11.23
C PRO A 124 -5.91 -20.96 -10.94
N GLU A 125 -6.06 -22.22 -11.37
CA GLU A 125 -7.32 -22.97 -11.24
C GLU A 125 -7.80 -23.12 -9.79
N ASP A 126 -6.87 -23.25 -8.84
CA ASP A 126 -7.15 -23.43 -7.41
C ASP A 126 -7.18 -22.12 -6.62
N ALA A 127 -7.10 -20.98 -7.31
CA ALA A 127 -7.26 -19.67 -6.69
C ALA A 127 -8.71 -19.45 -6.22
N ILE A 128 -8.85 -18.72 -5.12
CA ILE A 128 -10.13 -18.30 -4.58
C ILE A 128 -10.66 -17.17 -5.46
N THR A 129 -11.55 -17.53 -6.38
CA THR A 129 -12.24 -16.64 -7.32
C THR A 129 -13.73 -16.49 -7.01
N ASP A 130 -14.31 -17.40 -6.23
CA ASP A 130 -15.71 -17.36 -5.80
C ASP A 130 -15.93 -16.32 -4.67
N PRO A 131 -16.74 -15.26 -4.90
CA PRO A 131 -17.12 -14.29 -3.88
C PRO A 131 -17.75 -14.88 -2.62
N ALA A 132 -18.38 -16.06 -2.70
CA ALA A 132 -19.05 -16.71 -1.57
C ALA A 132 -18.09 -17.43 -0.61
N PHE A 133 -16.82 -17.62 -1.00
CA PHE A 133 -15.84 -18.37 -0.20
C PHE A 133 -15.63 -17.78 1.19
N PHE A 134 -15.54 -16.44 1.28
CA PHE A 134 -15.39 -15.73 2.55
C PHE A 134 -16.72 -15.11 2.96
N SER A 135 -17.27 -15.52 4.10
CA SER A 135 -18.55 -14.99 4.61
C SER A 135 -18.56 -13.48 4.89
N PHE A 136 -17.38 -12.88 5.07
CA PHE A 136 -17.23 -11.43 5.28
C PHE A 136 -17.07 -10.63 3.97
N TYR A 137 -16.76 -11.29 2.86
CA TYR A 137 -16.39 -10.61 1.62
C TYR A 137 -17.59 -9.82 1.07
N GLN A 138 -17.29 -8.61 0.61
CA GLN A 138 -18.25 -7.76 -0.09
C GLN A 138 -17.62 -7.39 -1.42
N HIS A 139 -18.41 -7.52 -2.50
CA HIS A 139 -17.94 -7.27 -3.84
C HIS A 139 -17.24 -5.90 -3.94
N GLY A 140 -16.01 -5.90 -4.45
CA GLY A 140 -15.22 -4.69 -4.66
C GLY A 140 -14.78 -3.97 -3.38
N MET A 141 -14.79 -4.63 -2.22
CA MET A 141 -14.26 -4.04 -0.99
C MET A 141 -12.81 -3.61 -1.14
N THR A 142 -12.38 -2.62 -0.36
CA THR A 142 -10.98 -2.17 -0.43
C THR A 142 -10.05 -3.21 0.15
N PHE A 143 -8.83 -3.26 -0.35
CA PHE A 143 -7.79 -4.14 0.18
C PHE A 143 -7.58 -3.98 1.70
N GLU A 144 -7.55 -2.75 2.21
CA GLU A 144 -7.37 -2.51 3.64
C GLU A 144 -8.55 -3.04 4.48
N GLN A 145 -9.77 -3.06 3.92
CA GLN A 145 -10.90 -3.71 4.58
C GLN A 145 -10.79 -5.23 4.50
N PHE A 146 -10.39 -5.77 3.35
CA PHE A 146 -10.22 -7.21 3.15
C PHE A 146 -9.24 -7.81 4.14
N VAL A 147 -8.02 -7.27 4.26
CA VAL A 147 -7.00 -7.82 5.17
C VAL A 147 -7.43 -7.74 6.64
N ARG A 148 -8.20 -6.71 7.02
CA ARG A 148 -8.74 -6.58 8.39
C ARG A 148 -9.81 -7.62 8.68
N ASP A 149 -10.74 -7.81 7.75
CA ASP A 149 -11.83 -8.78 7.93
C ASP A 149 -11.34 -10.22 7.76
N PHE A 150 -10.35 -10.46 6.90
CA PHE A 150 -9.65 -11.74 6.79
C PHE A 150 -9.00 -12.10 8.11
N ALA A 151 -8.28 -11.18 8.76
CA ALA A 151 -7.62 -11.45 10.04
C ALA A 151 -8.62 -11.84 11.14
N ASP A 152 -9.81 -11.25 11.14
CA ASP A 152 -10.89 -11.59 12.07
C ASP A 152 -11.55 -12.93 11.74
N TRP A 153 -11.89 -13.15 10.47
CA TRP A 153 -12.45 -14.40 9.98
C TRP A 153 -11.51 -15.59 10.23
N PHE A 154 -10.22 -15.41 9.91
CA PHE A 154 -9.16 -16.40 10.14
C PHE A 154 -8.99 -16.74 11.62
N SER A 155 -9.34 -15.84 12.54
CA SER A 155 -9.22 -16.11 13.96
C SER A 155 -10.22 -17.17 14.45
N GLU A 156 -11.38 -17.31 13.78
CA GLU A 156 -12.53 -18.06 14.29
C GLU A 156 -12.88 -17.71 15.75
N LYS A 157 -12.73 -16.43 16.12
CA LYS A 157 -12.94 -15.92 17.49
C LYS A 157 -12.00 -16.57 18.52
N ARG A 158 -10.83 -17.04 18.08
CA ARG A 158 -9.75 -17.58 18.92
C ARG A 158 -8.46 -16.81 18.66
N PRO A 159 -7.50 -16.80 19.61
CA PRO A 159 -6.21 -16.17 19.41
C PRO A 159 -5.54 -16.62 18.10
N ALA A 160 -5.14 -15.67 17.26
CA ALA A 160 -4.48 -15.95 15.99
C ALA A 160 -3.38 -14.94 15.68
N ALA A 161 -2.46 -15.33 14.81
CA ALA A 161 -1.31 -14.55 14.38
C ALA A 161 -1.39 -14.23 12.89
N MET A 162 -1.19 -12.97 12.54
CA MET A 162 -0.93 -12.52 11.17
C MET A 162 0.50 -11.99 11.09
N LEU A 163 1.43 -12.76 10.52
CA LEU A 163 2.82 -12.34 10.33
C LEU A 163 2.92 -11.45 9.10
N VAL A 164 3.51 -10.27 9.25
CA VAL A 164 3.64 -9.27 8.18
C VAL A 164 5.10 -8.83 8.05
N GLY A 165 5.64 -8.96 6.84
CA GLY A 165 7.04 -8.65 6.51
C GLY A 165 7.31 -7.15 6.34
N ILE A 166 6.99 -6.32 7.33
CA ILE A 166 7.35 -4.90 7.32
C ILE A 166 8.74 -4.70 7.93
N ARG A 167 9.47 -3.70 7.43
CA ARG A 167 10.70 -3.21 8.05
C ARG A 167 10.58 -1.73 8.38
N SER A 168 10.99 -1.37 9.61
CA SER A 168 10.98 0.00 10.11
C SER A 168 11.87 0.94 9.29
N ASP A 169 12.91 0.40 8.67
CA ASP A 169 13.86 1.14 7.82
C ASP A 169 13.30 1.52 6.44
N GLU A 170 12.18 0.90 6.03
CA GLU A 170 11.63 1.12 4.69
C GLU A 170 10.80 2.43 4.59
N SER A 171 10.17 2.86 5.68
CA SER A 171 9.44 4.14 5.70
C SER A 171 9.10 4.61 7.12
N TYR A 172 8.84 5.91 7.28
CA TYR A 172 8.36 6.49 8.54
C TYR A 172 7.05 5.83 9.02
N ASN A 173 6.11 5.55 8.12
CA ASN A 173 4.84 4.90 8.48
C ASN A 173 5.06 3.50 9.08
N ARG A 174 5.99 2.73 8.52
CA ARG A 174 6.38 1.41 9.05
C ARG A 174 7.10 1.52 10.38
N PHE A 175 7.96 2.52 10.56
CA PHE A 175 8.55 2.81 11.86
C PHE A 175 7.47 3.11 12.91
N VAL A 176 6.50 3.99 12.60
CA VAL A 176 5.39 4.33 13.49
C VAL A 176 4.52 3.10 13.81
N ALA A 177 4.28 2.21 12.85
CA ALA A 177 3.55 0.96 13.11
C ALA A 177 4.19 0.11 14.23
N ILE A 178 5.52 0.15 14.36
CA ILE A 178 6.24 -0.52 15.45
C ILE A 178 6.30 0.35 16.70
N ALA A 179 6.75 1.60 16.58
CA ALA A 179 7.09 2.47 17.70
C ALA A 179 5.88 3.12 18.40
N ASN A 180 4.67 3.01 17.85
CA ASN A 180 3.48 3.60 18.46
C ASN A 180 3.24 3.02 19.88
N SER A 181 3.30 3.89 20.90
CA SER A 181 3.06 3.53 22.29
C SER A 181 1.57 3.37 22.64
N HIS A 182 0.68 3.90 21.79
CA HIS A 182 -0.77 3.80 21.99
C HIS A 182 -1.38 2.54 21.36
N LYS A 183 -0.60 1.73 20.64
CA LYS A 183 -1.09 0.48 20.07
C LYS A 183 -1.23 -0.57 21.18
N LEU A 184 -2.32 -1.33 21.14
CA LEU A 184 -2.48 -2.48 22.01
C LEU A 184 -1.55 -3.59 21.53
N ARG A 185 -0.64 -4.03 22.39
CA ARG A 185 0.33 -5.09 22.14
C ARG A 185 -0.18 -6.40 22.76
N PHE A 186 0.46 -7.51 22.44
CA PHE A 186 0.22 -8.77 23.15
C PHE A 186 0.67 -8.67 24.61
N ALA A 187 1.85 -8.12 24.84
CA ALA A 187 2.44 -7.83 26.15
C ALA A 187 3.41 -6.65 26.04
N ASP A 188 3.77 -6.04 27.17
CA ASP A 188 4.63 -4.84 27.22
C ASP A 188 6.01 -5.08 26.60
N ASP A 189 6.56 -6.28 26.81
CA ASP A 189 7.84 -6.76 26.30
C ASP A 189 7.76 -7.29 24.85
N LYS A 190 6.62 -7.14 24.18
CA LYS A 190 6.39 -7.56 22.78
C LYS A 190 6.02 -6.36 21.89
N PRO A 191 6.91 -5.35 21.73
CA PRO A 191 6.63 -4.13 20.97
C PRO A 191 6.37 -4.36 19.48
N TRP A 192 6.77 -5.51 18.95
CA TRP A 192 6.59 -5.93 17.56
C TRP A 192 5.24 -6.63 17.30
N THR A 193 4.31 -6.55 18.25
CA THR A 193 2.93 -7.06 18.11
C THR A 193 1.91 -5.91 18.06
N THR A 194 0.75 -6.14 17.46
CA THR A 194 -0.37 -5.18 17.45
C THR A 194 -1.70 -5.93 17.39
N LEU A 195 -2.58 -5.69 18.36
CA LEU A 195 -3.92 -6.26 18.40
C LEU A 195 -4.76 -5.69 17.25
N ALA A 196 -5.40 -6.59 16.49
CA ALA A 196 -6.37 -6.23 15.48
C ALA A 196 -7.63 -5.62 16.14
N PRO A 197 -8.34 -4.69 15.47
CA PRO A 197 -9.46 -3.97 16.07
C PRO A 197 -10.58 -4.83 16.69
N LYS A 198 -10.76 -6.07 16.23
CA LYS A 198 -11.78 -7.01 16.72
C LYS A 198 -11.29 -7.95 17.83
N GLY A 199 -10.04 -7.84 18.28
CA GLY A 199 -9.56 -8.39 19.55
C GLY A 199 -9.05 -9.83 19.57
N HIS A 200 -9.22 -10.63 18.50
CA HIS A 200 -8.79 -12.03 18.50
C HIS A 200 -7.47 -12.29 17.77
N THR A 201 -6.96 -11.32 17.02
CA THR A 201 -5.81 -11.50 16.14
C THR A 201 -4.72 -10.51 16.47
N TRP A 202 -3.48 -10.96 16.48
CA TRP A 202 -2.31 -10.09 16.59
C TRP A 202 -1.56 -10.06 15.26
N TYR A 203 -1.32 -8.84 14.76
CA TYR A 203 -0.31 -8.60 13.76
C TYR A 203 1.05 -8.70 14.41
N ILE A 204 1.92 -9.51 13.80
CA ILE A 204 3.28 -9.79 14.27
C ILE A 204 4.25 -9.34 13.18
N TYR A 205 5.31 -8.64 13.57
CA TYR A 205 6.30 -8.09 12.64
C TYR A 205 7.69 -8.66 12.91
N PRO A 206 8.01 -9.91 12.55
CA PRO A 206 9.23 -10.57 13.02
C PRO A 206 10.52 -9.92 12.54
N ILE A 207 10.49 -9.31 11.35
CA ILE A 207 11.67 -8.76 10.67
C ILE A 207 11.75 -7.22 10.75
N TYR A 208 11.03 -6.58 11.69
CA TYR A 208 10.85 -5.13 11.70
C TYR A 208 12.15 -4.31 11.78
N ASP A 209 13.21 -4.88 12.34
CA ASP A 209 14.52 -4.29 12.57
C ASP A 209 15.54 -4.62 11.47
N TRP A 210 15.17 -5.45 10.50
CA TRP A 210 16.03 -5.78 9.38
C TRP A 210 16.23 -4.58 8.44
N LYS A 211 17.45 -4.46 7.91
CA LYS A 211 17.81 -3.54 6.82
C LYS A 211 17.78 -4.27 5.48
N THR A 212 17.79 -3.50 4.40
CA THR A 212 17.83 -4.06 3.04
C THR A 212 19.08 -4.93 2.82
N ALA A 213 20.22 -4.53 3.38
CA ALA A 213 21.45 -5.32 3.30
C ALA A 213 21.35 -6.68 4.01
N ASP A 214 20.64 -6.74 5.15
CA ASP A 214 20.45 -7.98 5.91
C ASP A 214 19.64 -8.99 5.10
N ILE A 215 18.57 -8.54 4.43
CA ILE A 215 17.73 -9.39 3.56
C ILE A 215 18.58 -10.05 2.46
N TRP A 216 19.36 -9.24 1.73
CA TRP A 216 20.19 -9.75 0.64
C TRP A 216 21.34 -10.63 1.13
N THR A 217 21.95 -10.27 2.26
CA THR A 217 23.00 -11.07 2.90
C THR A 217 22.47 -12.44 3.29
N TRP A 218 21.24 -12.51 3.80
CA TRP A 218 20.61 -13.77 4.16
C TRP A 218 20.40 -14.65 2.93
N PHE A 219 19.75 -14.15 1.87
CA PHE A 219 19.53 -14.93 0.64
C PHE A 219 20.86 -15.40 0.02
N ALA A 220 21.88 -14.54 -0.01
CA ALA A 220 23.21 -14.89 -0.53
C ALA A 220 23.91 -15.98 0.30
N LYS A 221 23.73 -15.98 1.63
CA LYS A 221 24.33 -16.98 2.53
C LYS A 221 23.58 -18.31 2.53
N THR A 222 22.26 -18.29 2.41
CA THR A 222 21.44 -19.51 2.52
C THR A 222 21.24 -20.19 1.18
N GLY A 223 21.29 -19.46 0.07
CA GLY A 223 20.95 -19.99 -1.25
C GLY A 223 19.45 -20.30 -1.42
N GLU A 224 18.62 -19.84 -0.47
CA GLU A 224 17.17 -20.03 -0.52
C GLU A 224 16.57 -19.30 -1.75
N PRO A 225 15.53 -19.86 -2.39
CA PRO A 225 14.90 -19.24 -3.55
C PRO A 225 14.47 -17.80 -3.26
N CYS A 226 14.82 -16.86 -4.14
CA CYS A 226 14.34 -15.49 -4.10
C CYS A 226 13.63 -15.17 -5.42
N ASN A 227 12.69 -14.23 -5.38
CA ASN A 227 11.94 -13.86 -6.57
C ASN A 227 12.88 -13.42 -7.72
N PRO A 228 12.87 -14.11 -8.87
CA PRO A 228 13.78 -13.81 -9.99
C PRO A 228 13.64 -12.39 -10.54
N LEU A 229 12.49 -11.74 -10.32
CA LEU A 229 12.25 -10.36 -10.71
C LEU A 229 13.33 -9.40 -10.18
N TYR A 230 13.91 -9.68 -9.01
CA TYR A 230 14.94 -8.82 -8.45
C TYR A 230 16.25 -8.85 -9.25
N ASN A 231 16.60 -9.98 -9.85
CA ASN A 231 17.75 -10.07 -10.76
C ASN A 231 17.47 -9.27 -12.03
N LEU A 232 16.25 -9.34 -12.56
CA LEU A 232 15.84 -8.55 -13.73
C LEU A 232 15.83 -7.04 -13.42
N MET A 233 15.34 -6.64 -12.25
CA MET A 233 15.42 -5.25 -11.77
C MET A 233 16.88 -4.79 -11.66
N TYR A 234 17.77 -5.63 -11.14
CA TYR A 234 19.19 -5.31 -11.04
C TYR A 234 19.82 -5.12 -12.42
N GLN A 235 19.57 -6.05 -13.35
CA GLN A 235 20.04 -5.96 -14.74
C GLN A 235 19.50 -4.72 -15.46
N ALA A 236 18.27 -4.32 -15.16
CA ALA A 236 17.66 -3.08 -15.67
C ALA A 236 18.17 -1.81 -14.97
N GLY A 237 19.12 -1.91 -14.04
CA GLY A 237 19.72 -0.76 -13.35
C GLY A 237 18.85 -0.13 -12.24
N VAL A 238 17.82 -0.84 -11.76
CA VAL A 238 16.99 -0.36 -10.64
C VAL A 238 17.84 -0.30 -9.37
N PRO A 239 17.96 0.87 -8.71
CA PRO A 239 18.66 0.96 -7.43
C PRO A 239 18.03 0.04 -6.38
N VAL A 240 18.85 -0.65 -5.58
CA VAL A 240 18.40 -1.62 -4.56
C VAL A 240 17.31 -1.09 -3.63
N ARG A 241 17.35 0.20 -3.29
CA ARG A 241 16.33 0.87 -2.45
C ARG A 241 14.94 0.95 -3.09
N TYR A 242 14.84 0.84 -4.41
CA TYR A 242 13.59 0.90 -5.18
C TYR A 242 13.13 -0.48 -5.67
N MET A 243 13.87 -1.55 -5.35
CA MET A 243 13.47 -2.92 -5.65
C MET A 243 12.36 -3.39 -4.71
N ARG A 244 11.12 -3.15 -5.13
CA ARG A 244 9.90 -3.48 -4.39
C ARG A 244 8.87 -4.14 -5.31
N ILE A 245 8.07 -5.04 -4.74
CA ILE A 245 6.94 -5.70 -5.39
C ILE A 245 5.69 -5.33 -4.58
N CYS A 246 4.67 -4.84 -5.27
CA CYS A 246 3.39 -4.39 -4.73
C CYS A 246 2.36 -4.39 -5.87
N GLU A 247 1.11 -4.02 -5.58
CA GLU A 247 0.17 -3.59 -6.63
C GLU A 247 0.85 -2.52 -7.53
N PRO A 248 0.62 -2.50 -8.86
CA PRO A 248 1.43 -1.70 -9.78
C PRO A 248 0.97 -0.25 -10.01
N PHE A 249 -0.24 0.15 -9.63
CA PHE A 249 -0.88 1.39 -10.08
C PHE A 249 -1.04 2.47 -8.99
N GLY A 250 -0.76 2.12 -7.74
CA GLY A 250 -0.81 3.04 -6.61
C GLY A 250 0.41 3.95 -6.54
N PRO A 251 0.41 4.86 -5.55
CA PRO A 251 1.32 5.99 -5.51
C PRO A 251 2.80 5.60 -5.30
N GLU A 252 3.04 4.46 -4.64
CA GLU A 252 4.38 3.99 -4.32
C GLU A 252 5.00 3.19 -5.48
N GLN A 253 4.24 2.27 -6.08
CA GLN A 253 4.78 1.30 -7.03
C GLN A 253 4.77 1.78 -8.49
N ARG A 254 3.94 2.79 -8.84
CA ARG A 254 3.87 3.31 -10.21
C ARG A 254 5.22 3.68 -10.81
N GLN A 255 6.21 4.03 -9.98
CA GLN A 255 7.58 4.34 -10.41
C GLN A 255 8.29 3.19 -11.12
N GLY A 256 7.87 1.94 -10.86
CA GLY A 256 8.39 0.75 -11.50
C GLY A 256 7.60 0.30 -12.74
N LEU A 257 6.56 1.02 -13.17
CA LEU A 257 5.69 0.57 -14.28
C LEU A 257 6.46 0.41 -15.60
N TRP A 258 7.48 1.24 -15.84
CA TRP A 258 8.33 1.14 -17.03
C TRP A 258 9.00 -0.22 -17.16
N LEU A 259 9.20 -0.97 -16.06
CA LEU A 259 9.78 -2.31 -16.09
C LEU A 259 8.88 -3.32 -16.80
N TYR A 260 7.56 -3.15 -16.78
CA TYR A 260 6.65 -4.05 -17.51
C TYR A 260 6.88 -3.98 -19.02
N HIS A 261 7.16 -2.79 -19.56
CA HIS A 261 7.48 -2.63 -20.97
C HIS A 261 8.76 -3.38 -21.38
N VAL A 262 9.73 -3.48 -20.46
CA VAL A 262 11.03 -4.14 -20.73
C VAL A 262 10.96 -5.64 -20.47
N ILE A 263 10.30 -6.06 -19.38
CA ILE A 263 10.32 -7.43 -18.88
C ILE A 263 9.15 -8.25 -19.42
N GLU A 264 7.98 -7.64 -19.65
CA GLU A 264 6.74 -8.32 -20.06
C GLU A 264 5.96 -7.54 -21.14
N PRO A 265 6.51 -7.41 -22.36
CA PRO A 265 5.90 -6.59 -23.42
C PRO A 265 4.47 -7.03 -23.78
N GLU A 266 4.17 -8.32 -23.72
CA GLU A 266 2.81 -8.83 -24.00
C GLU A 266 1.81 -8.39 -22.93
N ARG A 267 2.19 -8.44 -21.64
CA ARG A 267 1.33 -8.01 -20.55
C ARG A 267 1.19 -6.51 -20.49
N TRP A 268 2.20 -5.78 -20.93
CA TRP A 268 2.13 -4.33 -21.04
C TRP A 268 0.97 -3.87 -21.91
N ALA A 269 0.73 -4.54 -23.05
CA ALA A 269 -0.39 -4.22 -23.93
C ALA A 269 -1.74 -4.47 -23.22
N ALA A 270 -1.89 -5.62 -22.57
CA ALA A 270 -3.09 -5.95 -21.80
C ALA A 270 -3.32 -4.96 -20.64
N MET A 271 -2.26 -4.57 -19.91
CA MET A 271 -2.36 -3.56 -18.85
C MET A 271 -2.78 -2.20 -19.38
N CYS A 272 -2.25 -1.78 -20.54
CA CYS A 272 -2.64 -0.53 -21.20
C CYS A 272 -4.12 -0.51 -21.60
N ALA A 273 -4.65 -1.65 -22.07
CA ALA A 273 -6.07 -1.78 -22.39
C ALA A 273 -6.94 -1.84 -21.12
N ARG A 274 -6.44 -2.48 -20.06
CA ARG A 274 -7.18 -2.77 -18.83
C ARG A 274 -7.32 -1.57 -17.88
N VAL A 275 -6.29 -0.73 -17.78
CA VAL A 275 -6.22 0.31 -16.73
C VAL A 275 -5.88 1.68 -17.31
N SER A 276 -6.76 2.65 -17.06
CA SER A 276 -6.56 4.03 -17.48
C SER A 276 -5.28 4.62 -16.88
N GLY A 277 -4.47 5.24 -17.73
CA GLY A 277 -3.24 5.93 -17.32
C GLY A 277 -1.98 5.05 -17.30
N VAL A 278 -2.06 3.75 -17.58
CA VAL A 278 -0.88 2.86 -17.58
C VAL A 278 0.21 3.34 -18.54
N LEU A 279 -0.13 3.70 -19.78
CA LEU A 279 0.84 4.20 -20.75
C LEU A 279 1.57 5.46 -20.23
N SER A 280 0.81 6.46 -19.77
CA SER A 280 1.35 7.67 -19.17
C SER A 280 2.18 7.36 -17.91
N GLY A 281 1.78 6.39 -17.11
CA GLY A 281 2.55 5.88 -15.98
C GLY A 281 3.90 5.28 -16.39
N GLY A 282 3.93 4.44 -17.41
CA GLY A 282 5.17 3.85 -17.93
C GLY A 282 6.17 4.87 -18.44
N ILE A 283 5.70 5.98 -19.02
CA ILE A 283 6.55 7.05 -19.54
C ILE A 283 6.96 8.03 -18.43
N TYR A 284 6.01 8.48 -17.61
CA TYR A 284 6.19 9.64 -16.74
C TYR A 284 6.29 9.32 -15.24
N ALA A 285 5.93 8.12 -14.78
CA ALA A 285 6.01 7.79 -13.35
C ALA A 285 7.43 7.41 -12.90
N GLY A 286 8.34 7.13 -13.85
CA GLY A 286 9.75 6.83 -13.61
C GLY A 286 10.53 7.95 -12.89
N GLN A 287 11.81 7.70 -12.59
CA GLN A 287 12.58 8.56 -11.68
C GLN A 287 12.79 9.99 -12.21
N ASP A 288 12.60 10.96 -11.31
CA ASP A 288 12.81 12.43 -11.44
C ASP A 288 11.99 13.15 -12.54
N ASN A 289 10.74 12.72 -12.75
CA ASN A 289 9.79 13.43 -13.61
C ASN A 289 8.87 14.37 -12.82
N HIS A 290 8.64 15.58 -13.35
CA HIS A 290 7.75 16.59 -12.78
C HIS A 290 6.26 16.30 -12.97
N PHE A 291 5.88 15.42 -13.91
CA PHE A 291 4.50 15.16 -14.32
C PHE A 291 3.59 14.82 -13.14
N TYR A 292 4.00 13.88 -12.29
CA TYR A 292 3.23 13.48 -11.10
C TYR A 292 3.60 14.27 -9.84
N GLY A 293 4.41 15.33 -9.93
CA GLY A 293 4.85 16.11 -8.75
C GLY A 293 5.60 15.26 -7.71
N HIS A 294 6.34 14.24 -8.15
CA HIS A 294 7.11 13.37 -7.26
C HIS A 294 8.44 14.07 -6.90
N ARG A 295 8.51 14.65 -5.69
CA ARG A 295 9.64 15.44 -5.11
C ARG A 295 9.80 16.86 -5.65
N LYS A 296 9.65 17.08 -6.95
CA LYS A 296 9.73 18.41 -7.56
C LYS A 296 8.40 18.75 -8.23
N ILE A 297 7.99 20.00 -8.11
CA ILE A 297 6.74 20.50 -8.66
C ILE A 297 7.06 21.78 -9.41
N LEU A 298 6.59 21.85 -10.66
CA LEU A 298 6.63 23.05 -11.46
C LEU A 298 5.21 23.63 -11.58
N LYS A 299 5.14 24.95 -11.66
CA LYS A 299 3.95 25.71 -12.01
C LYS A 299 4.35 26.77 -13.05
N PRO A 300 3.43 27.26 -13.88
CA PRO A 300 3.68 28.43 -14.71
C PRO A 300 4.11 29.65 -13.87
N ASP A 301 5.05 30.44 -14.36
CA ASP A 301 5.63 31.58 -13.62
C ASP A 301 4.58 32.65 -13.28
N HIS A 302 3.60 32.84 -14.15
CA HIS A 302 2.54 33.84 -14.00
C HIS A 302 1.45 33.48 -12.99
N LEU A 303 1.41 32.23 -12.48
CA LEU A 303 0.44 31.80 -11.47
C LEU A 303 1.08 31.72 -10.10
N ASN A 304 0.39 32.07 -9.03
CA ASN A 304 0.74 31.64 -7.67
C ASN A 304 0.29 30.18 -7.42
N TRP A 305 0.61 29.61 -6.26
CA TRP A 305 0.27 28.20 -5.97
C TRP A 305 -1.22 27.96 -5.74
N GLU A 306 -1.95 28.96 -5.23
CA GLU A 306 -3.40 28.89 -5.09
C GLU A 306 -4.08 28.90 -6.45
N GLU A 307 -3.72 29.85 -7.32
CA GLU A 307 -4.21 29.94 -8.71
C GLU A 307 -3.89 28.66 -9.48
N TYR A 308 -2.69 28.10 -9.31
CA TYR A 308 -2.34 26.83 -9.95
C TYR A 308 -3.15 25.65 -9.41
N ALA A 309 -3.43 25.60 -8.11
CA ALA A 309 -4.31 24.56 -7.55
C ALA A 309 -5.72 24.64 -8.15
N LEU A 310 -6.27 25.84 -8.29
CA LEU A 310 -7.56 26.07 -8.93
C LEU A 310 -7.54 25.66 -10.39
N PHE A 311 -6.51 26.06 -11.14
CA PHE A 311 -6.31 25.64 -12.54
C PHE A 311 -6.29 24.11 -12.69
N LEU A 312 -5.58 23.39 -11.81
CA LEU A 312 -5.55 21.92 -11.81
C LEU A 312 -6.95 21.34 -11.55
N LEU A 313 -7.71 21.91 -10.61
CA LEU A 313 -9.08 21.48 -10.32
C LEU A 313 -10.03 21.74 -11.49
N HIS A 314 -9.84 22.83 -12.24
CA HIS A 314 -10.67 23.14 -13.41
C HIS A 314 -10.34 22.30 -14.64
N SER A 315 -9.11 21.78 -14.75
CA SER A 315 -8.66 21.00 -15.91
C SER A 315 -8.88 19.48 -15.77
N MET A 316 -9.23 18.99 -14.58
CA MET A 316 -9.48 17.57 -14.33
C MET A 316 -10.99 17.22 -14.45
N PRO A 317 -11.36 15.93 -14.54
CA PRO A 317 -12.76 15.50 -14.63
C PRO A 317 -13.59 15.98 -13.43
N GLU A 318 -14.81 16.46 -13.69
CA GLU A 318 -15.65 17.16 -12.70
C GLU A 318 -15.89 16.35 -11.42
N ALA A 319 -16.16 15.05 -11.55
CA ALA A 319 -16.36 14.18 -10.39
C ALA A 319 -15.11 14.09 -9.49
N THR A 320 -13.92 14.03 -10.10
CA THR A 320 -12.64 14.00 -9.40
C THR A 320 -12.31 15.36 -8.81
N ALA A 321 -12.57 16.44 -9.55
CA ALA A 321 -12.39 17.81 -9.09
C ALA A 321 -13.25 18.10 -7.85
N GLU A 322 -14.53 17.74 -7.86
CA GLU A 322 -15.44 17.93 -6.74
C GLU A 322 -15.03 17.16 -5.49
N HIS A 323 -14.52 15.94 -5.66
CA HIS A 323 -13.95 15.17 -4.57
C HIS A 323 -12.76 15.89 -3.91
N TYR A 324 -11.83 16.41 -4.72
CA TYR A 324 -10.71 17.18 -4.21
C TYR A 324 -11.15 18.48 -3.55
N ARG A 325 -12.08 19.25 -4.16
CA ARG A 325 -12.63 20.48 -3.58
C ARG A 325 -13.26 20.22 -2.21
N ASN A 326 -14.00 19.12 -2.05
CA ASN A 326 -14.57 18.72 -0.76
C ASN A 326 -13.49 18.52 0.32
N LYS A 327 -12.40 17.80 -0.01
CA LYS A 327 -11.31 17.55 0.94
C LYS A 327 -10.47 18.80 1.22
N ILE A 328 -10.13 19.57 0.18
CA ILE A 328 -9.37 20.82 0.32
C ILE A 328 -10.16 21.82 1.16
N ALA A 329 -11.47 21.95 0.95
CA ALA A 329 -12.29 22.85 1.76
C ALA A 329 -12.30 22.47 3.25
N VAL A 330 -12.39 21.17 3.56
CA VAL A 330 -12.27 20.68 4.95
C VAL A 330 -10.88 21.02 5.53
N TYR A 331 -9.82 20.85 4.74
CA TYR A 331 -8.45 21.16 5.14
C TYR A 331 -8.28 22.66 5.46
N LEU A 332 -8.70 23.53 4.54
CA LEU A 332 -8.66 24.99 4.73
C LEU A 332 -9.50 25.43 5.94
N GLN A 333 -10.71 24.90 6.08
CA GLN A 333 -11.59 25.22 7.21
C GLN A 333 -10.99 24.78 8.55
N TRP A 334 -10.27 23.66 8.60
CA TRP A 334 -9.59 23.20 9.80
C TRP A 334 -8.49 24.16 10.25
N TYR A 335 -7.66 24.64 9.32
CA TYR A 335 -6.61 25.63 9.62
C TYR A 335 -7.18 26.99 9.99
N LYS A 336 -8.26 27.44 9.32
CA LYS A 336 -8.99 28.65 9.70
C LYS A 336 -9.46 28.60 11.16
N LYS A 337 -10.03 27.47 11.58
CA LYS A 337 -10.43 27.25 13.00
C LYS A 337 -9.26 27.20 13.98
N LYS A 338 -8.03 26.96 13.50
CA LYS A 338 -6.80 26.98 14.30
C LYS A 338 -6.12 28.35 14.32
N GLY A 339 -6.77 29.39 13.77
CA GLY A 339 -6.26 30.77 13.76
C GLY A 339 -5.39 31.09 12.54
N MET A 340 -5.42 30.26 11.49
CA MET A 340 -4.74 30.52 10.23
C MET A 340 -5.77 30.88 9.16
N ASP A 341 -6.07 32.17 9.02
CA ASP A 341 -7.13 32.68 8.11
C ASP A 341 -6.94 32.24 6.66
N SER A 342 -5.70 32.21 6.19
CA SER A 342 -5.31 31.62 4.91
C SER A 342 -3.99 30.85 5.06
N ILE A 343 -3.89 29.73 4.36
CA ILE A 343 -2.64 28.96 4.33
C ILE A 343 -1.64 29.66 3.40
N PRO A 344 -0.33 29.61 3.69
CA PRO A 344 0.67 30.25 2.87
C PRO A 344 0.85 29.57 1.51
N GLN A 345 1.42 30.30 0.55
CA GLN A 345 1.76 29.78 -0.78
C GLN A 345 2.80 28.65 -0.69
N THR A 346 3.82 28.81 0.17
CA THR A 346 4.87 27.82 0.42
C THR A 346 5.33 27.84 1.88
N GLN A 347 5.85 26.71 2.39
CA GLN A 347 6.61 26.65 3.64
C GLN A 347 7.83 25.73 3.51
N GLN A 348 8.81 25.88 4.40
CA GLN A 348 9.95 24.97 4.45
C GLN A 348 9.48 23.54 4.77
N GLY A 349 9.80 22.60 3.90
CA GLY A 349 9.46 21.18 4.08
C GLY A 349 8.00 20.80 3.79
N ASP A 350 7.18 21.70 3.22
CA ASP A 350 5.77 21.44 2.89
C ASP A 350 5.52 20.35 1.84
N ILE A 351 6.52 20.03 1.03
CA ILE A 351 6.54 18.89 0.11
C ILE A 351 7.11 17.62 0.76
N GLY A 352 7.42 17.64 2.05
CA GLY A 352 7.91 16.50 2.81
C GLY A 352 6.81 15.53 3.26
N SER A 353 7.19 14.58 4.11
CA SER A 353 6.27 13.59 4.68
C SER A 353 5.35 14.16 5.76
N ARG A 354 5.80 15.18 6.49
CA ARG A 354 5.00 15.87 7.51
C ARG A 354 3.94 16.74 6.85
N ASP A 355 2.77 16.84 7.48
CA ASP A 355 1.69 17.75 7.06
C ASP A 355 2.02 19.17 7.51
N ILE A 356 2.52 19.97 6.57
CA ILE A 356 2.80 21.41 6.75
C ILE A 356 1.95 22.13 5.71
N PRO A 357 1.01 23.00 6.13
CA PRO A 357 -0.03 23.52 5.23
C PRO A 357 0.51 24.52 4.23
N SER A 358 0.32 24.25 2.94
CA SER A 358 0.57 25.25 1.90
C SER A 358 -0.22 24.94 0.64
N TRP A 359 -0.44 25.97 -0.18
CA TRP A 359 -1.01 25.76 -1.51
C TRP A 359 -0.11 24.91 -2.40
N ARG A 360 1.22 25.01 -2.25
CA ARG A 360 2.18 24.10 -2.91
C ARG A 360 1.95 22.63 -2.53
N ARG A 361 1.62 22.33 -1.28
CA ARG A 361 1.29 20.97 -0.83
C ARG A 361 -0.03 20.48 -1.43
N ILE A 362 -1.03 21.35 -1.56
CA ILE A 362 -2.28 21.02 -2.26
C ILE A 362 -2.00 20.68 -3.72
N CYS A 363 -1.22 21.49 -4.44
CA CYS A 363 -0.81 21.19 -5.82
C CYS A 363 -0.09 19.82 -5.91
N LYS A 364 0.77 19.51 -4.93
CA LYS A 364 1.43 18.20 -4.84
C LYS A 364 0.42 17.05 -4.79
N VAL A 365 -0.63 17.17 -3.99
CA VAL A 365 -1.68 16.15 -3.82
C VAL A 365 -2.43 15.93 -5.14
N LEU A 366 -2.81 17.02 -5.82
CA LEU A 366 -3.50 16.99 -7.10
C LEU A 366 -2.65 16.32 -8.19
N LEU A 367 -1.39 16.75 -8.35
CA LEU A 367 -0.46 16.21 -9.35
C LEU A 367 -0.08 14.75 -9.07
N ASN A 368 0.03 14.35 -7.80
CA ASN A 368 0.33 12.97 -7.47
C ASN A 368 -0.86 12.02 -7.71
N ASN A 369 -2.04 12.54 -8.09
CA ASN A 369 -3.29 11.78 -8.09
C ASN A 369 -3.49 11.08 -6.73
N ASP A 370 -3.18 11.77 -5.64
CA ASP A 370 -3.46 11.31 -4.27
C ASP A 370 -4.94 11.49 -3.99
N TYR A 371 -5.77 10.65 -4.61
CA TYR A 371 -7.22 10.75 -4.60
C TYR A 371 -7.75 10.91 -3.17
N TRP A 372 -7.28 10.09 -2.23
CA TRP A 372 -7.76 10.18 -0.84
C TRP A 372 -7.22 11.37 -0.04
N CYS A 373 -6.30 12.16 -0.61
CA CYS A 373 -5.58 13.27 0.02
C CYS A 373 -4.85 12.83 1.30
N ARG A 374 -4.19 11.67 1.26
CA ARG A 374 -3.42 11.13 2.40
C ARG A 374 -2.33 12.10 2.84
N ALA A 375 -1.72 12.83 1.92
CA ALA A 375 -0.76 13.88 2.25
C ALA A 375 -1.38 15.09 2.98
N LEU A 376 -2.70 15.31 2.90
CA LEU A 376 -3.41 16.32 3.69
C LEU A 376 -4.06 15.71 4.95
N SER A 377 -3.50 14.60 5.45
CA SER A 377 -3.96 13.89 6.65
C SER A 377 -5.36 13.28 6.57
N PHE A 378 -5.88 13.04 5.36
CA PHE A 378 -7.15 12.32 5.19
C PHE A 378 -6.96 10.80 5.11
N SER A 379 -7.98 10.08 5.54
CA SER A 379 -8.13 8.64 5.29
C SER A 379 -9.16 8.38 4.19
N PRO A 380 -9.10 7.21 3.52
CA PRO A 380 -10.14 6.78 2.60
C PRO A 380 -11.53 6.80 3.25
N THR A 381 -12.52 7.27 2.52
CA THR A 381 -13.92 7.26 2.98
C THR A 381 -14.55 5.92 2.62
N LYS A 382 -15.30 5.32 3.54
CA LYS A 382 -15.98 4.03 3.26
C LYS A 382 -16.92 4.18 2.06
N PRO A 383 -16.87 3.28 1.05
CA PRO A 383 -17.68 3.40 -0.17
C PRO A 383 -19.18 3.63 0.09
N LYS A 384 -19.76 2.87 1.03
CA LYS A 384 -21.18 2.99 1.44
C LYS A 384 -21.59 4.38 1.94
N ARG A 385 -20.65 5.22 2.34
CA ARG A 385 -20.89 6.58 2.87
C ARG A 385 -20.41 7.68 1.93
N TYR A 386 -19.82 7.32 0.79
CA TYR A 386 -19.10 8.26 -0.06
C TYR A 386 -20.02 9.30 -0.72
N GLN A 387 -21.13 8.87 -1.33
CA GLN A 387 -22.12 9.78 -1.92
C GLN A 387 -22.70 10.76 -0.88
N ARG A 388 -23.19 10.25 0.25
CA ARG A 388 -23.70 11.07 1.36
C ARG A 388 -22.63 12.01 1.93
N TYR A 389 -21.36 11.58 1.95
CA TYR A 389 -20.25 12.44 2.36
C TYR A 389 -20.07 13.60 1.37
N ASN A 390 -20.07 13.32 0.07
CA ASN A 390 -19.91 14.33 -0.98
C ASN A 390 -21.02 15.37 -0.96
N GLU A 391 -22.29 14.96 -0.89
CA GLU A 391 -23.43 15.89 -0.79
C GLU A 391 -23.32 16.80 0.44
N ARG A 392 -23.01 16.21 1.59
CA ARG A 392 -22.83 16.95 2.84
C ARG A 392 -21.66 17.93 2.75
N MET A 393 -20.54 17.55 2.14
CA MET A 393 -19.38 18.45 2.01
C MET A 393 -19.63 19.55 0.98
N LYS A 394 -20.40 19.28 -0.07
CA LYS A 394 -20.85 20.29 -1.03
C LYS A 394 -21.69 21.36 -0.34
N ALA A 395 -22.66 20.98 0.49
CA ALA A 395 -23.46 21.93 1.28
C ALA A 395 -22.59 22.75 2.26
N LYS A 396 -21.68 22.09 2.99
CA LYS A 396 -20.78 22.79 3.92
C LYS A 396 -19.82 23.76 3.23
N ARG A 397 -19.35 23.44 2.02
CA ARG A 397 -18.54 24.37 1.21
C ARG A 397 -19.27 25.67 0.98
N GLN A 398 -20.55 25.59 0.60
CA GLN A 398 -21.40 26.78 0.41
C GLN A 398 -21.54 27.57 1.72
N GLU A 399 -21.79 26.91 2.85
CA GLU A 399 -21.83 27.57 4.17
C GLU A 399 -20.51 28.26 4.54
N TRP A 400 -19.36 27.68 4.18
CA TRP A 400 -18.04 28.23 4.51
C TRP A 400 -17.54 29.28 3.51
N GLY A 401 -18.17 29.38 2.33
CA GLY A 401 -17.67 30.22 1.25
C GLY A 401 -16.34 29.74 0.65
N ILE A 402 -16.02 28.44 0.77
CA ILE A 402 -14.72 27.89 0.34
C ILE A 402 -14.93 27.00 -0.89
N LEU A 403 -14.26 27.36 -2.00
CA LEU A 403 -14.30 26.63 -3.27
C LEU A 403 -15.74 26.37 -3.74
N CYS A 404 -16.62 27.37 -3.68
CA CYS A 404 -18.05 27.22 -3.97
C CYS A 404 -18.41 27.21 -5.46
N ASN A 405 -17.55 27.76 -6.32
CA ASN A 405 -17.84 28.01 -7.72
C ASN A 405 -17.20 26.94 -8.62
N THR A 406 -17.98 26.36 -9.50
CA THR A 406 -17.50 25.64 -10.71
C THR A 406 -17.20 26.60 -11.86
N ASP A 407 -17.73 27.83 -11.81
CA ASP A 407 -17.96 28.65 -13.03
C ASP A 407 -17.06 29.88 -13.19
N SER A 408 -16.16 30.16 -12.26
CA SER A 408 -15.16 31.22 -12.47
C SER A 408 -13.97 30.65 -13.23
N GLN A 409 -14.08 30.58 -14.56
CA GLN A 409 -12.94 30.35 -15.45
C GLN A 409 -11.82 31.34 -15.08
N PRO A 410 -10.58 30.88 -14.83
CA PRO A 410 -9.45 31.80 -14.86
C PRO A 410 -9.38 32.38 -16.28
N LYS A 411 -9.42 33.71 -16.39
CA LYS A 411 -9.21 34.43 -17.65
C LYS A 411 -7.80 34.23 -18.16
#